data_AF-A0A3D1Q870-F1
#
_entry.id   AF-A0A3D1Q870-F1
#
_cell.length_a   1.000
_cell.length_b   1.000
_cell.length_c   1.000
_cell.angle_alpha   90.00
_cell.angle_beta   90.00
_cell.angle_gamma   90.00
#
_symmetry.space_group_name_H-M   'P 1'
#
loop_
_entity.id
_entity.type
_entity.pdbx_description
1 polymer ?
#
loop_
_entity_poly.entity_id
_entity_poly.type
_entity_poly.pdbx_seq_one_letter_code
_entity_poly.pdbx_strand_id
1 'polypeptide(L)'
;MLSSFKKGLVLTLAALFLLLSPWNTAAIEAELPEGTVEIAKFNCIDGQYVFERPAGNQGMVVIGPGADGDGGSFTASVPIAAVVVAGGGGFSCKTYSPPVTSGTFDNNGLPEEGSAPDIEYVIFARPLNDHAPPVWPAGSSLTASDTGSTCTTLEWTEATDDTGVTKYRIYKDDVLLTTVAGTINSYEVTGLSSSTSLNFRLRPVTAAEIG
;
A
#
# COMPACT_ATOMS: atom_id res chain seq x y z
N MET A 1 40.95 -21.62 28.96
CA MET A 1 40.26 -22.73 28.29
C MET A 1 38.85 -22.27 27.96
N LEU A 2 38.43 -22.48 26.70
CA LEU A 2 37.15 -22.15 26.04
C LEU A 2 36.76 -20.66 25.99
N SER A 3 36.23 -20.06 24.92
CA SER A 3 36.01 -20.41 23.50
C SER A 3 35.55 -19.09 22.82
N SER A 4 36.25 -18.57 21.80
CA SER A 4 35.91 -18.63 20.37
C SER A 4 34.77 -17.71 19.86
N PHE A 5 35.17 -16.71 19.03
CA PHE A 5 34.60 -16.22 17.75
C PHE A 5 33.11 -15.75 17.65
N LYS A 6 32.72 -14.65 16.98
CA LYS A 6 33.14 -14.02 15.70
C LYS A 6 32.82 -12.50 15.65
N LYS A 7 33.61 -11.79 14.83
CA LYS A 7 33.40 -10.49 14.16
C LYS A 7 31.92 -10.24 13.78
N GLY A 8 31.33 -9.05 13.89
CA GLY A 8 31.88 -7.70 13.73
C GLY A 8 31.51 -7.15 12.35
N LEU A 9 30.25 -6.72 12.18
CA LEU A 9 29.73 -5.79 11.15
C LEU A 9 28.28 -5.49 11.59
N VAL A 10 27.81 -4.24 11.73
CA VAL A 10 27.12 -3.51 10.65
C VAL A 10 26.54 -2.18 11.20
N LEU A 11 26.69 -1.15 10.37
CA LEU A 11 25.92 0.08 10.16
C LEU A 11 25.70 1.13 11.27
N THR A 12 26.19 2.31 10.94
CA THR A 12 25.90 3.65 11.46
C THR A 12 24.48 4.16 11.16
N LEU A 13 23.96 4.89 12.16
CA LEU A 13 22.99 6.01 12.12
C LEU A 13 21.58 5.75 11.55
N ALA A 14 20.60 5.54 12.45
CA ALA A 14 19.47 6.45 12.70
C ALA A 14 18.40 5.74 13.53
N ALA A 15 18.34 6.04 14.83
CA ALA A 15 17.13 6.05 15.66
C ALA A 15 17.59 6.25 17.11
N LEU A 16 17.83 7.50 17.49
CA LEU A 16 17.85 7.87 18.90
C LEU A 16 16.39 7.86 19.39
N PHE A 17 15.88 6.68 19.67
CA PHE A 17 14.69 6.51 20.48
C PHE A 17 15.17 5.75 21.72
N LEU A 18 15.14 6.42 22.87
CA LEU A 18 14.95 5.85 24.21
C LEU A 18 15.37 6.91 25.23
N LEU A 19 14.38 7.35 26.02
CA LEU A 19 14.39 7.95 27.37
C LEU A 19 13.06 8.74 27.42
N LEU A 20 12.00 8.42 28.16
CA LEU A 20 11.76 7.59 29.35
C LEU A 20 10.25 7.29 29.41
N SER A 21 9.84 6.02 29.44
CA SER A 21 8.59 5.63 30.11
C SER A 21 8.58 4.11 30.35
N PRO A 22 8.41 3.65 31.61
CA PRO A 22 8.44 2.22 31.97
C PRO A 22 7.14 1.47 31.63
N TRP A 23 6.32 2.00 30.71
CA TRP A 23 5.11 1.37 30.19
C TRP A 23 5.32 0.96 28.74
N ASN A 24 6.28 0.08 28.50
CA ASN A 24 6.37 -0.60 27.21
C ASN A 24 5.59 -1.91 27.30
N THR A 25 4.28 -1.81 27.55
CA THR A 25 3.33 -2.80 27.04
C THR A 25 3.38 -2.62 25.53
N ALA A 26 3.64 -3.68 24.77
CA ALA A 26 3.60 -3.61 23.32
C ALA A 26 2.30 -2.90 22.90
N ALA A 27 2.40 -1.72 22.29
CA ALA A 27 1.23 -1.05 21.73
C ALA A 27 0.62 -2.04 20.74
N ILE A 28 -0.60 -2.51 21.04
CA ILE A 28 -1.34 -3.35 20.11
C ILE A 28 -1.71 -2.40 18.97
N GLU A 29 -0.91 -2.39 17.91
CA GLU A 29 -1.29 -1.72 16.68
C GLU A 29 -2.44 -2.52 16.05
N ALA A 30 -3.50 -1.82 15.71
CA ALA A 30 -4.67 -2.41 15.09
C ALA A 30 -4.33 -3.04 13.73
N GLU A 31 -4.90 -4.21 13.46
CA GLU A 31 -4.75 -4.87 12.17
C GLU A 31 -5.77 -4.29 11.18
N LEU A 32 -5.28 -3.81 10.03
CA LEU A 32 -6.13 -3.33 8.96
C LEU A 32 -6.73 -4.51 8.19
N PRO A 33 -8.00 -4.43 7.74
CA PRO A 33 -8.56 -5.44 6.85
C PRO A 33 -7.71 -5.60 5.58
N GLU A 34 -7.59 -6.85 5.11
CA GLU A 34 -6.95 -7.14 3.82
C GLU A 34 -7.57 -6.31 2.69
N GLY A 35 -6.75 -5.90 1.72
CA GLY A 35 -7.19 -5.05 0.62
C GLY A 35 -7.47 -3.60 1.02
N THR A 36 -6.98 -3.13 2.18
CA THR A 36 -7.05 -1.72 2.58
C THR A 36 -5.68 -1.13 2.87
N VAL A 37 -5.58 0.20 2.79
CA VAL A 37 -4.37 0.94 3.16
C VAL A 37 -4.73 2.11 4.07
N GLU A 38 -3.99 2.27 5.16
CA GLU A 38 -4.11 3.41 6.08
C GLU A 38 -3.87 4.72 5.32
N ILE A 39 -4.78 5.66 5.49
CA ILE A 39 -4.63 7.01 4.95
C ILE A 39 -4.64 8.09 6.02
N ALA A 40 -5.13 7.78 7.22
CA ALA A 40 -5.10 8.67 8.37
C ALA A 40 -5.17 7.85 9.66
N LYS A 41 -4.35 8.23 10.63
CA LYS A 41 -4.46 7.81 12.02
C LYS A 41 -4.50 9.05 12.89
N PHE A 42 -5.42 9.07 13.84
CA PHE A 42 -5.56 10.11 14.84
C PHE A 42 -5.39 9.50 16.23
N ASN A 43 -4.53 10.10 17.04
CA ASN A 43 -4.45 9.78 18.47
C ASN A 43 -5.46 10.66 19.21
N CYS A 44 -6.19 10.07 20.16
CA CYS A 44 -7.02 10.81 21.09
C CYS A 44 -6.16 11.20 22.30
N ILE A 45 -6.07 12.49 22.59
CA ILE A 45 -5.31 13.04 23.71
C ILE A 45 -6.25 13.99 24.45
N ASP A 46 -6.58 13.67 25.69
CA ASP A 46 -7.52 14.43 26.52
C ASP A 46 -8.89 14.69 25.82
N GLY A 47 -9.40 13.68 25.11
CA GLY A 47 -10.66 13.77 24.37
C GLY A 47 -10.57 14.53 23.05
N GLN A 48 -9.37 14.90 22.58
CA GLN A 48 -9.18 15.57 21.30
C GLN A 48 -8.37 14.70 20.33
N TYR A 49 -8.86 14.59 19.09
CA TYR A 49 -8.18 13.84 18.03
C TYR A 49 -7.10 14.68 17.33
N VAL A 50 -5.86 14.17 17.34
CA VAL A 50 -4.70 14.78 16.70
C VAL A 50 -4.20 13.85 15.61
N PHE A 51 -4.10 14.35 14.38
CA PHE A 51 -3.55 13.60 13.25
C PHE A 51 -2.08 13.21 13.54
N GLU A 52 -1.76 11.93 13.36
CA GLU A 52 -0.43 11.40 13.57
C GLU A 52 0.27 11.09 12.24
N ARG A 53 -0.36 10.27 11.39
CA ARG A 53 0.25 9.72 10.18
C ARG A 53 -0.83 9.30 9.16
N PRO A 54 -0.47 8.96 7.91
CA PRO A 54 0.83 9.16 7.24
C PRO A 54 1.14 10.65 6.98
N ALA A 55 2.41 11.03 7.01
CA ALA A 55 2.81 12.39 6.63
C ALA A 55 2.41 12.70 5.17
N GLY A 56 1.88 13.90 4.90
CA GLY A 56 1.39 14.31 3.58
C GLY A 56 -0.12 14.09 3.38
N ASN A 57 -0.76 13.31 4.25
CA ASN A 57 -2.21 13.07 4.20
C ASN A 57 -3.01 13.95 5.16
N GLN A 58 -2.41 15.00 5.73
CA GLN A 58 -3.12 15.93 6.61
C GLN A 58 -4.33 16.52 5.88
N GLY A 59 -5.52 16.35 6.46
CA GLY A 59 -6.79 16.83 5.89
C GLY A 59 -7.48 15.89 4.89
N MET A 60 -6.90 14.74 4.56
CA MET A 60 -7.58 13.70 3.77
C MET A 60 -8.81 13.13 4.50
N VAL A 61 -8.71 13.06 5.84
CA VAL A 61 -9.81 12.78 6.75
C VAL A 61 -9.91 13.93 7.74
N VAL A 62 -11.13 14.34 8.04
CA VAL A 62 -11.43 15.37 9.04
C VAL A 62 -12.41 14.78 10.06
N ILE A 63 -11.99 14.76 11.32
CA ILE A 63 -12.86 14.42 12.45
C ILE A 63 -13.83 15.58 12.68
N GLY A 64 -15.11 15.26 12.75
CA GLY A 64 -16.19 16.23 12.91
C GLY A 64 -16.17 16.91 14.28
N PRO A 65 -16.84 18.06 14.40
CA PRO A 65 -16.93 18.79 15.66
C PRO A 65 -17.66 17.95 16.73
N GLY A 66 -17.25 18.10 17.99
CA GLY A 66 -17.85 17.40 19.13
C GLY A 66 -17.43 15.94 19.28
N ALA A 67 -16.44 15.47 18.53
CA ALA A 67 -15.80 14.18 18.80
C ALA A 67 -15.01 14.23 20.11
N ASP A 68 -15.07 13.15 20.88
CA ASP A 68 -14.45 13.00 22.20
C ASP A 68 -13.88 11.58 22.40
N GLY A 69 -13.56 11.22 23.64
CA GLY A 69 -13.06 9.89 24.00
C GLY A 69 -14.01 8.74 23.64
N ASP A 70 -15.31 9.00 23.44
CA ASP A 70 -16.28 7.95 23.12
C ASP A 70 -16.47 7.76 21.61
N GLY A 71 -16.16 8.77 20.80
CA GLY A 71 -16.31 8.68 19.35
C GLY A 71 -16.57 10.00 18.67
N GLY A 72 -17.06 9.92 17.44
CA GLY A 72 -17.37 11.10 16.65
C GLY A 72 -17.83 10.81 15.23
N SER A 73 -17.91 11.87 14.44
CA SER A 73 -18.15 11.79 13.00
C SER A 73 -16.86 12.05 12.22
N PHE A 74 -16.84 11.65 10.95
CA PHE A 74 -15.75 11.98 10.04
C PHE A 74 -16.27 12.34 8.65
N THR A 75 -15.45 13.10 7.92
CA THR A 75 -15.55 13.30 6.47
C THR A 75 -14.20 13.02 5.83
N ALA A 76 -14.18 12.61 4.57
CA ALA A 76 -12.97 12.27 3.83
C ALA A 76 -13.04 12.72 2.37
N SER A 77 -11.88 13.11 1.81
CA SER A 77 -11.74 13.48 0.40
C SER A 77 -11.60 12.26 -0.53
N VAL A 78 -11.38 11.07 0.04
CA VAL A 78 -11.30 9.78 -0.66
C VAL A 78 -12.24 8.76 -0.02
N PRO A 79 -12.67 7.72 -0.74
CA PRO A 79 -13.51 6.67 -0.16
C PRO A 79 -12.81 5.90 0.96
N ILE A 80 -13.51 5.70 2.06
CA ILE A 80 -13.10 4.91 3.24
C ILE A 80 -13.77 3.54 3.17
N ALA A 81 -12.97 2.49 3.19
CA ALA A 81 -13.43 1.09 3.23
C ALA A 81 -13.43 0.52 4.65
N ALA A 82 -12.62 1.06 5.55
CA ALA A 82 -12.59 0.62 6.94
C ALA A 82 -12.24 1.76 7.90
N VAL A 83 -12.84 1.70 9.09
CA VAL A 83 -12.47 2.51 10.24
C VAL A 83 -12.17 1.55 11.39
N VAL A 84 -10.98 1.67 11.93
CA VAL A 84 -10.51 0.85 13.06
C VAL A 84 -10.32 1.75 14.26
N VAL A 85 -10.97 1.41 15.36
CA VAL A 85 -10.92 2.14 16.62
C VAL A 85 -10.18 1.27 17.62
N ALA A 86 -9.27 1.84 18.40
CA ALA A 86 -8.51 1.11 19.42
C ALA A 86 -8.56 1.81 20.77
N GLY A 87 -8.56 1.02 21.83
CA GLY A 87 -8.56 1.46 23.22
C GLY A 87 -8.70 0.28 24.18
N GLY A 88 -8.27 0.48 25.43
CA GLY A 88 -8.38 -0.52 26.51
C GLY A 88 -7.65 -1.83 26.22
N GLY A 89 -6.57 -1.78 25.43
CA GLY A 89 -5.79 -2.96 25.06
C GLY A 89 -6.38 -3.81 23.94
N GLY A 90 -7.33 -3.30 23.15
CA GLY A 90 -7.75 -3.95 21.90
C GLY A 90 -8.31 -2.99 20.88
N PHE A 91 -9.05 -3.52 19.89
CA PHE A 91 -9.59 -2.75 18.80
C PHE A 91 -10.93 -3.29 18.30
N SER A 92 -11.73 -2.41 17.69
CA SER A 92 -12.93 -2.74 16.94
C SER A 92 -12.77 -2.22 15.51
N CYS A 93 -13.31 -2.95 14.53
CA CYS A 93 -13.18 -2.60 13.12
C CYS A 93 -14.56 -2.56 12.46
N LYS A 94 -14.85 -1.45 11.78
CA LYS A 94 -16.04 -1.26 10.97
C LYS A 94 -15.66 -1.17 9.51
N THR A 95 -16.21 -2.06 8.70
CA THR A 95 -16.00 -2.06 7.24
C THR A 95 -17.19 -1.47 6.50
N TYR A 96 -16.92 -0.90 5.31
CA TYR A 96 -17.89 -0.24 4.47
C TYR A 96 -17.90 -0.87 3.07
N SER A 97 -19.05 -1.38 2.65
CA SER A 97 -19.29 -1.88 1.30
C SER A 97 -20.69 -1.42 0.84
N PRO A 98 -20.79 -0.45 -0.08
CA PRO A 98 -19.67 0.25 -0.74
C PRO A 98 -18.89 1.19 0.21
N PRO A 99 -17.63 1.53 -0.12
CA PRO A 99 -16.85 2.54 0.62
C PRO A 99 -17.56 3.90 0.71
N VAL A 100 -17.36 4.61 1.81
CA VAL A 100 -18.06 5.87 2.13
C VAL A 100 -17.09 7.05 2.27
N THR A 101 -17.55 8.28 2.07
CA THR A 101 -16.75 9.51 2.29
C THR A 101 -17.10 10.23 3.60
N SER A 102 -18.03 9.69 4.37
CA SER A 102 -18.42 10.22 5.68
C SER A 102 -19.05 9.12 6.53
N GLY A 103 -18.97 9.25 7.85
CA GLY A 103 -19.59 8.30 8.76
C GLY A 103 -19.34 8.65 10.22
N THR A 104 -19.55 7.66 11.08
CA THR A 104 -19.28 7.73 12.51
C THR A 104 -18.41 6.57 12.96
N PHE A 105 -17.68 6.81 14.05
CA PHE A 105 -16.91 5.84 14.80
C PHE A 105 -17.21 6.03 16.29
N ASP A 106 -17.13 4.96 17.06
CA ASP A 106 -17.44 4.94 18.48
C ASP A 106 -16.62 3.85 19.18
N ASN A 107 -16.59 3.88 20.51
CA ASN A 107 -15.89 2.89 21.34
C ASN A 107 -16.66 1.57 21.51
N ASN A 108 -17.80 1.37 20.84
CA ASN A 108 -18.52 0.12 20.96
C ASN A 108 -17.68 -1.04 20.39
N GLY A 109 -17.62 -2.14 21.14
CA GLY A 109 -16.89 -3.34 20.74
C GLY A 109 -15.39 -3.32 21.04
N LEU A 110 -14.87 -2.28 21.70
CA LEU A 110 -13.57 -2.36 22.38
C LEU A 110 -13.67 -3.33 23.57
N PRO A 111 -12.59 -4.07 23.91
CA PRO A 111 -12.61 -5.00 25.03
C PRO A 111 -12.88 -4.28 26.35
N GLU A 112 -13.82 -4.82 27.14
CA GLU A 112 -14.25 -4.27 28.42
C GLU A 112 -13.48 -4.89 29.59
N GLU A 113 -13.08 -4.03 30.53
CA GLU A 113 -13.03 -4.34 31.97
C GLU A 113 -13.97 -3.33 32.68
N GLY A 114 -15.25 -3.27 32.30
CA GLY A 114 -16.24 -2.32 32.84
C GLY A 114 -16.96 -1.52 31.75
N SER A 115 -17.09 -0.19 31.91
CA SER A 115 -17.51 0.69 30.81
C SER A 115 -16.53 0.58 29.64
N ALA A 116 -17.01 0.67 28.39
CA ALA A 116 -16.15 0.70 27.23
C ALA A 116 -15.03 1.74 27.42
N PRO A 117 -13.77 1.39 27.13
CA PRO A 117 -12.66 2.31 27.31
C PRO A 117 -12.77 3.50 26.36
N ASP A 118 -12.20 4.63 26.75
CA ASP A 118 -11.97 5.75 25.84
C ASP A 118 -11.11 5.26 24.65
N ILE A 119 -11.42 5.81 23.48
CA ILE A 119 -10.64 5.62 22.27
C ILE A 119 -9.25 6.21 22.50
N GLU A 120 -8.22 5.40 22.30
CA GLU A 120 -6.81 5.82 22.32
C GLU A 120 -6.39 6.36 20.94
N TYR A 121 -6.82 5.68 19.88
CA TYR A 121 -6.60 6.11 18.51
C TYR A 121 -7.65 5.55 17.55
N VAL A 122 -7.78 6.20 16.39
CA VAL A 122 -8.63 5.75 15.28
C VAL A 122 -7.84 5.78 13.97
N ILE A 123 -7.99 4.75 13.16
CA ILE A 123 -7.37 4.60 11.84
C ILE A 123 -8.46 4.55 10.78
N PHE A 124 -8.24 5.30 9.69
CA PHE A 124 -9.08 5.32 8.51
C PHE A 124 -8.30 4.72 7.35
N ALA A 125 -8.91 3.73 6.71
CA ALA A 125 -8.32 3.04 5.57
C ALA A 125 -9.20 3.15 4.34
N ARG A 126 -8.56 3.43 3.20
CA ARG A 126 -9.21 3.37 1.89
C ARG A 126 -9.04 1.96 1.31
N PRO A 127 -9.88 1.54 0.34
CA PRO A 127 -9.59 0.32 -0.39
C PRO A 127 -8.26 0.48 -1.14
N LEU A 128 -7.43 -0.55 -1.13
CA LEU A 128 -6.43 -0.74 -2.16
C LEU A 128 -7.23 -0.96 -3.44
N ASN A 129 -7.12 -0.05 -4.41
CA ASN A 129 -7.82 -0.27 -5.67
C ASN A 129 -7.25 -1.51 -6.41
N ASP A 130 -6.07 -1.98 -6.02
CA ASP A 130 -5.34 -3.15 -6.53
C ASP A 130 -5.54 -4.32 -5.57
N HIS A 131 -6.40 -5.25 -5.96
CA HIS A 131 -6.67 -6.50 -5.24
C HIS A 131 -5.88 -7.68 -5.84
N ALA A 132 -5.20 -7.50 -6.98
CA ALA A 132 -4.44 -8.56 -7.63
C ALA A 132 -3.39 -7.97 -8.60
N PRO A 133 -2.20 -8.59 -8.72
CA PRO A 133 -1.23 -8.16 -9.72
C PRO A 133 -1.79 -8.30 -11.14
N PRO A 134 -1.29 -7.52 -12.11
CA PRO A 134 -1.80 -7.60 -13.47
C PRO A 134 -1.66 -9.00 -14.06
N VAL A 135 -2.69 -9.41 -14.79
CA VAL A 135 -2.77 -10.73 -15.41
C VAL A 135 -2.79 -10.57 -16.93
N TRP A 136 -2.08 -11.46 -17.62
CA TRP A 136 -2.25 -11.66 -19.05
C TRP A 136 -3.49 -12.54 -19.29
N PRO A 137 -4.53 -12.06 -20.01
CA PRO A 137 -5.72 -12.87 -20.31
C PRO A 137 -5.38 -14.22 -20.94
N ALA A 138 -6.26 -15.22 -20.77
CA ALA A 138 -6.08 -16.52 -21.39
C ALA A 138 -5.97 -16.39 -22.93
N GLY A 139 -4.92 -16.99 -23.52
CA GLY A 139 -4.63 -16.85 -24.95
C GLY A 139 -3.80 -15.62 -25.33
N SER A 140 -3.29 -14.86 -24.34
CA SER A 140 -2.36 -13.76 -24.60
C SER A 140 -1.11 -14.23 -25.32
N SER A 141 -0.57 -13.35 -26.16
CA SER A 141 0.65 -13.60 -26.92
C SER A 141 1.58 -12.40 -26.88
N LEU A 142 2.86 -12.70 -27.02
CA LEU A 142 3.93 -11.76 -27.36
C LEU A 142 4.57 -12.29 -28.64
N THR A 143 4.44 -11.53 -29.72
CA THR A 143 4.92 -11.92 -31.05
C THR A 143 5.97 -10.94 -31.55
N ALA A 144 6.91 -11.45 -32.34
CA ALA A 144 7.88 -10.67 -33.05
C ALA A 144 7.56 -10.70 -34.56
N SER A 145 7.54 -9.53 -35.18
CA SER A 145 7.34 -9.31 -36.62
C SER A 145 8.47 -8.44 -37.18
N ASP A 146 8.52 -8.27 -38.51
CA ASP A 146 9.46 -7.39 -39.21
C ASP A 146 10.93 -7.54 -38.75
N THR A 147 11.35 -8.78 -38.50
CA THR A 147 12.65 -9.07 -37.90
C THR A 147 13.76 -8.93 -38.93
N GLY A 148 14.56 -7.87 -38.78
CA GLY A 148 15.78 -7.61 -39.55
C GLY A 148 17.05 -7.96 -38.77
N SER A 149 18.20 -7.62 -39.33
CA SER A 149 19.50 -7.84 -38.68
C SER A 149 19.74 -6.94 -37.46
N THR A 150 19.07 -5.79 -37.39
CA THR A 150 19.25 -4.77 -36.35
C THR A 150 17.96 -4.31 -35.68
N CYS A 151 16.82 -4.88 -36.08
CA CYS A 151 15.51 -4.51 -35.54
C CYS A 151 14.53 -5.68 -35.50
N THR A 152 13.50 -5.55 -34.66
CA THR A 152 12.32 -6.41 -34.64
C THR A 152 11.16 -5.62 -34.02
N THR A 153 9.94 -5.87 -34.47
CA THR A 153 8.74 -5.26 -33.90
C THR A 153 8.11 -6.24 -32.94
N LEU A 154 7.91 -5.83 -31.69
CA LEU A 154 7.17 -6.60 -30.70
C LEU A 154 5.71 -6.16 -30.69
N GLU A 155 4.80 -7.11 -30.70
CA GLU A 155 3.36 -6.89 -30.52
C GLU A 155 2.86 -7.82 -29.42
N TRP A 156 1.96 -7.32 -28.57
CA TRP A 156 1.41 -8.11 -27.47
C TRP A 156 -0.08 -7.87 -27.23
N THR A 157 -0.73 -8.88 -26.66
CA THR A 157 -2.09 -8.76 -26.14
C THR A 157 -2.08 -7.86 -24.91
N GLU A 158 -3.04 -6.96 -24.73
CA GLU A 158 -3.10 -6.11 -23.54
C GLU A 158 -3.28 -6.95 -22.26
N ALA A 159 -2.49 -6.64 -21.22
CA ALA A 159 -2.71 -7.16 -19.88
C ALA A 159 -3.87 -6.41 -19.21
N THR A 160 -4.53 -7.10 -18.29
CA THR A 160 -5.65 -6.56 -17.51
C THR A 160 -5.32 -6.53 -16.04
N ASP A 161 -5.86 -5.54 -15.36
CA ASP A 161 -5.71 -5.33 -13.93
C ASP A 161 -6.96 -4.62 -13.41
N ASP A 162 -7.30 -4.77 -12.14
CA ASP A 162 -8.47 -4.12 -11.55
C ASP A 162 -8.28 -2.60 -11.36
N THR A 163 -7.03 -2.13 -11.24
CA THR A 163 -6.68 -0.70 -11.30
C THR A 163 -6.32 -0.19 -12.69
N GLY A 164 -6.18 -1.11 -13.64
CA GLY A 164 -5.68 -0.83 -14.98
C GLY A 164 -4.14 -0.79 -15.05
N VAL A 165 -3.62 -1.26 -16.19
CA VAL A 165 -2.18 -1.25 -16.47
C VAL A 165 -1.74 0.16 -16.88
N THR A 166 -0.76 0.72 -16.18
CA THR A 166 -0.27 2.09 -16.44
C THR A 166 0.94 2.11 -17.36
N LYS A 167 1.75 1.03 -17.37
CA LYS A 167 2.96 0.91 -18.19
C LYS A 167 3.35 -0.55 -18.38
N TYR A 168 4.11 -0.80 -19.45
CA TYR A 168 4.80 -2.07 -19.69
C TYR A 168 6.31 -1.86 -19.60
N ARG A 169 6.98 -2.68 -18.81
CA ARG A 169 8.44 -2.81 -18.81
C ARG A 169 8.83 -3.89 -19.81
N ILE A 170 9.63 -3.53 -20.79
CA ILE A 170 10.12 -4.43 -21.84
C ILE A 170 11.55 -4.80 -21.50
N TYR A 171 11.84 -6.10 -21.45
CA TYR A 171 13.15 -6.65 -21.13
C TYR A 171 13.73 -7.37 -22.35
N LYS A 172 15.04 -7.25 -22.55
CA LYS A 172 15.84 -8.04 -23.50
C LYS A 172 16.90 -8.79 -22.71
N ASP A 173 16.88 -10.12 -22.79
CA ASP A 173 17.79 -11.00 -22.05
C ASP A 173 17.86 -10.65 -20.56
N ASP A 174 16.66 -10.45 -19.96
CA ASP A 174 16.42 -10.04 -18.57
C ASP A 174 16.91 -8.65 -18.15
N VAL A 175 17.53 -7.89 -19.06
CA VAL A 175 17.87 -6.48 -18.84
C VAL A 175 16.71 -5.60 -19.28
N LEU A 176 16.33 -4.62 -18.45
CA LEU A 176 15.30 -3.64 -18.82
C LEU A 176 15.76 -2.86 -20.05
N LEU A 177 15.03 -3.04 -21.15
CA LEU A 177 15.27 -2.33 -22.40
C LEU A 177 14.59 -0.95 -22.38
N THR A 178 13.32 -0.92 -22.03
CA THR A 178 12.53 0.32 -21.99
C THR A 178 11.27 0.17 -21.14
N THR A 179 10.56 1.27 -20.93
CA THR A 179 9.20 1.32 -20.38
C THR A 179 8.32 2.13 -21.30
N VAL A 180 7.15 1.58 -21.66
CA VAL A 180 6.13 2.25 -22.49
C VAL A 180 4.84 2.45 -21.71
N ALA A 181 3.99 3.39 -22.14
CA ALA A 181 2.69 3.61 -21.52
C ALA A 181 1.78 2.37 -21.63
N GLY A 182 0.87 2.18 -20.68
CA GLY A 182 -0.03 1.02 -20.60
C GLY A 182 -1.04 0.93 -21.75
N THR A 183 -1.22 2.01 -22.49
CA THR A 183 -2.04 2.06 -23.72
C THR A 183 -1.28 1.64 -24.97
N ILE A 184 0.01 1.28 -24.85
CA ILE A 184 0.84 0.82 -25.97
C ILE A 184 0.88 -0.71 -25.95
N ASN A 185 0.63 -1.30 -27.11
CA ASN A 185 0.66 -2.75 -27.34
C ASN A 185 1.64 -3.19 -28.45
N SER A 186 2.48 -2.26 -28.94
CA SER A 186 3.53 -2.51 -29.93
C SER A 186 4.77 -1.66 -29.67
N TYR A 187 5.96 -2.22 -29.93
CA TYR A 187 7.24 -1.52 -29.78
C TYR A 187 8.29 -2.03 -30.76
N GLU A 188 8.86 -1.12 -31.56
CA GLU A 188 10.00 -1.42 -32.42
C GLU A 188 11.30 -1.42 -31.61
N VAL A 189 11.93 -2.58 -31.50
CA VAL A 189 13.27 -2.72 -30.93
C VAL A 189 14.29 -2.43 -32.03
N THR A 190 15.19 -1.50 -31.78
CA THR A 190 16.27 -1.13 -32.70
C THR A 190 17.64 -1.33 -32.05
N GLY A 191 18.72 -1.26 -32.85
CA GLY A 191 20.09 -1.39 -32.35
C GLY A 191 20.45 -2.80 -31.90
N LEU A 192 19.82 -3.83 -32.47
CA LEU A 192 20.18 -5.22 -32.21
C LEU A 192 21.56 -5.53 -32.81
N SER A 193 22.41 -6.20 -32.01
CA SER A 193 23.59 -6.88 -32.52
C SER A 193 23.18 -8.21 -33.14
N SER A 194 23.89 -8.67 -34.17
CA SER A 194 23.62 -9.98 -34.77
C SER A 194 23.75 -11.07 -33.71
N SER A 195 22.63 -11.57 -33.23
CA SER A 195 22.51 -12.67 -32.28
C SER A 195 21.65 -13.74 -32.91
N THR A 196 21.97 -15.00 -32.63
CA THR A 196 21.19 -16.14 -33.11
C THR A 196 19.91 -16.35 -32.31
N SER A 197 19.80 -15.74 -31.11
CA SER A 197 18.61 -15.81 -30.26
C SER A 197 18.57 -14.61 -29.32
N LEU A 198 17.42 -13.94 -29.23
CA LEU A 198 17.14 -12.85 -28.29
C LEU A 198 15.85 -13.19 -27.56
N ASN A 199 15.85 -13.05 -26.24
CA ASN A 199 14.65 -13.29 -25.43
C ASN A 199 14.03 -11.97 -24.99
N PHE A 200 12.77 -11.75 -25.39
CA PHE A 200 11.98 -10.61 -24.95
C PHE A 200 10.94 -11.03 -23.92
N ARG A 201 10.78 -10.21 -22.88
CA ARG A 201 9.76 -10.40 -21.85
C ARG A 201 9.13 -9.07 -21.49
N LEU A 202 7.82 -9.07 -21.30
CA LEU A 202 7.07 -7.92 -20.83
C LEU A 202 6.61 -8.12 -19.40
N ARG A 203 6.61 -7.04 -18.63
CA ARG A 203 5.95 -6.97 -17.32
C ARG A 203 4.98 -5.79 -17.31
N PRO A 204 3.66 -6.02 -17.19
CA PRO A 204 2.70 -4.95 -16.89
C PRO A 204 2.93 -4.40 -15.48
N VAL A 205 2.63 -3.11 -15.27
CA VAL A 205 2.77 -2.42 -13.98
C VAL A 205 1.56 -1.52 -13.74
N THR A 206 1.03 -1.55 -12.52
CA THR A 206 -0.14 -0.75 -12.08
C THR A 206 0.27 0.59 -11.46
N ALA A 207 -0.72 1.42 -11.17
CA ALA A 207 -0.52 2.62 -10.36
C ALA A 207 -0.27 2.31 -8.88
N ALA A 208 -0.58 1.11 -8.39
CA ALA A 208 -0.35 0.72 -7.00
C ALA A 208 1.08 0.18 -6.76
N GLU A 209 1.75 -0.35 -7.79
CA GLU A 209 3.13 -0.84 -7.71
C GLU A 209 4.23 0.26 -7.74
N ILE A 210 3.85 1.54 -7.73
CA ILE A 210 4.82 2.67 -7.66
C ILE A 210 5.05 3.05 -6.20
N GLY A 211 6.03 2.37 -5.59
CA GLY A 211 6.71 2.82 -4.37
C GLY A 211 7.64 3.98 -4.61
#